data_AF-A0A957IB03-F1
#
_entry.id   AF-A0A957IB03-F1
#
_cell.length_a   1.000
_cell.length_b   1.000
_cell.length_c   1.000
_cell.angle_alpha   90.00
_cell.angle_beta   90.00
_cell.angle_gamma   90.00
#
_symmetry.space_group_name_H-M   'P 1'
#
loop_
_entity.id
_entity.type
_entity.pdbx_description
1 polymer ?
#
loop_
_entity_poly.entity_id
_entity_poly.type
_entity_poly.pdbx_seq_one_letter_code
_entity_poly.pdbx_strand_id
1 'polypeptide(L)' 'MPKPIRTKSSQIVWSCPWYRVRQDQIITPDGKPGVYNVVEHPGAVWIVPVTTAGEVVLIHSYRYT' A
#
# COMPACT_ATOMS: atom_id res chain seq x y z
N MET A 1 -0.51 -22.03 -8.19
CA MET A 1 0.31 -21.21 -9.10
C MET A 1 1.68 -21.03 -8.48
N PRO A 2 2.80 -21.27 -9.19
CA PRO A 2 4.13 -20.96 -8.66
C PRO A 2 4.20 -19.48 -8.29
N LYS A 3 4.81 -19.17 -7.16
CA LYS A 3 4.90 -17.80 -6.65
C LYS A 3 5.81 -17.00 -7.61
N PRO A 4 5.30 -15.97 -8.31
CA PRO A 4 6.08 -15.28 -9.35
C PRO A 4 7.29 -14.54 -8.77
N ILE A 5 7.23 -14.13 -7.50
CA ILE A 5 8.30 -13.41 -6.82
C ILE A 5 8.66 -14.16 -5.54
N ARG A 6 9.97 -14.34 -5.30
CA ARG A 6 10.50 -14.94 -4.07
C ARG A 6 11.26 -13.89 -3.26
N THR A 7 10.73 -13.54 -2.10
CA THR A 7 11.44 -12.70 -1.12
C THR A 7 12.63 -13.45 -0.51
N LYS A 8 13.77 -12.76 -0.40
CA LYS A 8 15.03 -13.23 0.20
C LYS A 8 15.22 -12.67 1.60
N SER A 9 15.00 -11.37 1.76
CA SER A 9 15.07 -10.68 3.04
C SER A 9 14.17 -9.45 3.00
N SER A 10 13.82 -8.96 4.17
CA SER A 10 13.00 -7.76 4.36
C SER A 10 13.61 -6.90 5.44
N GLN A 11 13.53 -5.58 5.28
CA GLN A 11 13.95 -4.62 6.29
C GLN A 11 13.04 -3.38 6.26
N ILE A 12 12.85 -2.73 7.40
CA ILE A 12 12.17 -1.43 7.45
C ILE A 12 13.23 -0.35 7.19
N VAL A 13 13.11 0.36 6.08
CA VAL A 13 14.04 1.42 5.68
C VAL A 13 13.58 2.81 6.11
N TRP A 14 12.30 2.94 6.47
CA TRP A 14 11.71 4.17 6.98
C TRP A 14 10.46 3.87 7.82
N SER A 15 10.22 4.68 8.85
CA SER A 15 9.03 4.56 9.70
C SER A 15 8.60 5.92 10.25
N CYS A 16 7.29 6.11 10.38
CA CYS A 16 6.67 7.20 11.13
C CYS A 16 5.39 6.69 11.82
N PRO A 17 4.64 7.55 12.55
CA PRO A 17 3.37 7.16 13.16
C PRO A 17 2.27 6.72 12.17
N TRP A 18 2.34 7.15 10.90
CA TRP A 18 1.27 6.93 9.91
C TRP A 18 1.50 5.72 9.01
N TYR A 19 2.75 5.44 8.64
CA TYR A 19 3.11 4.32 7.77
C TYR A 19 4.58 3.93 7.97
N ARG A 20 4.96 2.80 7.36
CA ARG A 20 6.37 2.39 7.25
C ARG A 20 6.68 1.90 5.84
N VAL A 21 7.95 1.94 5.45
CA VAL A 21 8.42 1.39 4.18
C VAL A 21 9.21 0.13 4.47
N ARG A 22 8.66 -1.02 4.08
CA ARG A 22 9.38 -2.29 4.06
C ARG A 22 10.03 -2.48 2.70
N GLN A 23 11.34 -2.69 2.69
CA GLN A 23 12.10 -3.02 1.50
C GLN A 23 12.46 -4.50 1.49
N ASP A 24 12.08 -5.18 0.41
CA ASP A 24 12.38 -6.57 0.16
C ASP A 24 13.51 -6.72 -0.86
N GLN A 25 14.47 -7.59 -0.55
CA GLN A 25 15.31 -8.20 -1.56
C GLN A 25 14.54 -9.38 -2.16
N ILE A 26 14.37 -9.41 -3.48
CA ILE A 26 13.55 -10.42 -4.17
C ILE A 26 14.32 -11.12 -5.29
N ILE A 27 13.81 -12.28 -5.69
CA ILE A 27 14.09 -12.89 -6.99
C ILE A 27 12.83 -12.79 -7.84
N THR A 28 12.97 -12.22 -9.03
CA THR A 28 11.92 -12.04 -10.03
C THR A 28 11.57 -13.37 -10.71
N PRO A 29 10.45 -13.45 -11.47
CA PRO A 29 10.08 -14.69 -12.17
C PRO A 29 11.13 -15.20 -13.15
N ASP A 30 11.93 -14.32 -13.74
CA ASP A 30 13.04 -14.63 -14.65
C ASP A 30 14.36 -14.95 -13.91
N GLY A 31 14.33 -15.10 -12.58
CA GLY A 31 15.46 -15.55 -11.77
C GLY A 31 16.45 -14.45 -11.35
N LYS A 32 16.20 -13.19 -11.69
CA LYS A 32 17.12 -12.07 -11.39
C LYS A 32 16.89 -11.49 -9.99
N PRO A 33 17.94 -10.95 -9.34
CA PRO A 33 17.77 -10.20 -8.10
C PRO A 33 17.09 -8.85 -8.37
N GLY A 34 16.32 -8.39 -7.39
CA GLY A 34 15.68 -7.08 -7.41
C GLY A 34 15.35 -6.55 -6.03
N VAL A 35 14.97 -5.28 -5.96
CA VAL A 35 14.51 -4.61 -4.74
C VAL A 35 13.06 -4.20 -4.93
N TYR A 36 12.20 -4.53 -3.95
CA TYR A 36 10.79 -4.17 -3.97
C TYR A 36 10.41 -3.43 -2.70
N ASN A 37 9.90 -2.20 -2.82
CA ASN A 37 9.47 -1.40 -1.68
C ASN A 37 7.95 -1.50 -1.50
N VAL A 38 7.53 -1.75 -0.26
CA VAL A 38 6.13 -1.80 0.15
C VAL A 38 5.89 -0.70 1.17
N VAL A 39 4.93 0.18 0.87
CA VAL A 39 4.37 1.08 1.87
C VAL A 39 3.36 0.28 2.69
N GLU A 40 3.66 0.05 3.95
CA GLU A 40 2.78 -0.63 4.88
C GLU A 40 1.96 0.42 5.65
N HIS A 41 0.66 0.39 5.43
CA HIS A 41 -0.34 1.26 6.05
C HIS A 41 -1.33 0.40 6.85
N PRO A 42 -1.88 0.85 7.99
CA PRO A 42 -2.84 0.09 8.80
C PRO A 42 -4.20 -0.19 8.13
N GLY A 43 -4.34 0.06 6.82
CA GLY A 43 -5.60 0.02 6.08
C GLY A 43 -6.43 1.30 6.17
N ALA A 44 -7.52 1.35 5.41
CA ALA A 44 -8.48 2.45 5.40
C ALA A 44 -9.87 1.91 5.04
N VAL A 45 -10.92 2.65 5.41
CA VAL A 45 -12.30 2.35 5.03
C VAL A 45 -12.83 3.51 4.20
N TRP A 46 -13.54 3.17 3.13
CA TRP A 46 -14.26 4.12 2.29
C TRP A 46 -15.76 3.85 2.42
N ILE A 47 -16.54 4.91 2.63
CA ILE A 47 -18.00 4.84 2.77
C ILE A 47 -18.59 5.69 1.65
N VAL A 48 -19.63 5.16 0.99
CA VAL A 48 -20.42 5.90 0.00
C VAL A 48 -21.80 6.21 0.62
N PRO A 49 -21.94 7.34 1.32
CA PRO A 49 -23.22 7.75 1.89
C PRO A 49 -24.20 8.19 0.79
N VAL A 50 -25.42 7.64 0.84
CA VAL A 50 -26.51 7.96 -0.09
C VAL A 50 -27.72 8.47 0.70
N THR A 51 -28.27 9.63 0.31
CA THR A 51 -29.46 10.21 0.96
C THR A 51 -30.72 9.45 0.58
N THR A 52 -31.84 9.71 1.26
CA THR A 52 -33.16 9.14 0.89
C THR A 52 -33.65 9.61 -0.48
N ALA A 53 -33.10 10.72 -1.00
CA ALA A 53 -33.36 11.22 -2.34
C ALA A 53 -32.41 10.62 -3.41
N GLY A 54 -31.46 9.76 -3.01
CA GLY A 54 -30.51 9.12 -3.93
C GLY A 54 -29.25 9.92 -4.21
N GLU A 55 -28.96 10.98 -3.45
CA GLU A 55 -27.78 11.84 -3.66
C GLU A 55 -26.56 11.28 -2.92
N VAL A 56 -25.36 11.46 -3.49
CA VAL A 56 -24.09 11.05 -2.85
C VAL A 56 -23.52 12.21 -2.04
N VAL A 57 -23.23 11.97 -0.75
CA VAL A 57 -22.58 12.98 0.10
C VAL A 57 -21.07 12.95 -0.10
N LEU A 58 -20.48 14.11 -0.38
CA LEU A 58 -19.04 14.30 -0.57
C LEU A 58 -18.48 15.21 0.53
N ILE A 59 -17.16 15.14 0.76
CA ILE A 59 -16.43 16.04 1.65
C ILE A 59 -15.44 16.89 0.85
N HIS A 60 -15.17 18.11 1.34
CA HIS A 60 -14.02 18.90 0.92
C HIS A 60 -12.92 18.76 1.98
N SER A 61 -11.80 18.15 1.61
CA SER A 61 -10.66 17.93 2.50
C SER A 61 -9.42 18.53 1.86
N TYR A 62 -8.79 19.47 2.55
CA TYR A 62 -7.48 20.00 2.14
C TYR A 62 -6.43 18.89 2.25
N ARG A 63 -5.62 18.75 1.20
CA ARG A 63 -4.43 17.89 1.17
C ARG A 63 -3.24 18.74 0.76
N TYR A 64 -2.24 18.83 1.63
CA TYR A 64 -0.96 19.48 1.33
C TYR A 64 -0.22 18.68 0.25
N THR A 65 0.44 19.38 -0.69
CA THR A 65 1.16 18.82 -1.85
C THR A 65 2.48 19.52 -2.05
#